data_AF-A0A956EML9-F1
#
_entry.id   AF-A0A956EML9-F1
#
_cell.length_a   1.000
_cell.length_b   1.000
_cell.length_c   1.000
_cell.angle_alpha   90.00
_cell.angle_beta   90.00
_cell.angle_gamma   90.00
#
_symmetry.space_group_name_H-M   'P 1'
#
loop_
_entity.id
_entity.type
_entity.pdbx_description
1 polymer ?
#
loop_
_entity_poly.entity_id
_entity_poly.type
_entity_poly.pdbx_seq_one_letter_code
_entity_poly.pdbx_strand_id
1 'polypeptide(L)'
;MFPKAEAQIRRLVEELSHHRGYRTLWLDRRGYLCHSEPDDDYESVGFTYVTTVFRPGADELGGILGSFFAAREREREIAHGLVPLLATA
;
A
#
# COMPACT_ATOMS: atom_id res chain seq x y z
N MET A 1 -9.66 -5.86 11.29
CA MET A 1 -9.24 -5.97 9.88
C MET A 1 -10.50 -6.02 9.02
N PHE A 2 -10.66 -5.11 8.05
CA PHE A 2 -11.85 -5.08 7.20
C PHE A 2 -11.86 -6.34 6.30
N PRO A 3 -12.96 -7.10 6.19
CA PRO A 3 -13.01 -8.35 5.41
C PRO A 3 -12.62 -8.18 3.93
N LYS A 4 -12.73 -6.95 3.41
CA LYS A 4 -12.26 -6.59 2.05
C LYS A 4 -10.73 -6.61 1.91
N ALA A 5 -9.99 -6.23 2.95
CA ALA A 5 -8.54 -6.16 2.89
C ALA A 5 -7.89 -7.56 2.83
N GLU A 6 -8.41 -8.51 3.60
CA GLU A 6 -7.91 -9.89 3.59
C GLU A 6 -8.13 -10.57 2.24
N ALA A 7 -9.30 -10.35 1.62
CA ALA A 7 -9.59 -10.86 0.28
C ALA A 7 -8.67 -10.23 -0.79
N GLN A 8 -8.38 -8.94 -0.70
CA GLN A 8 -7.43 -8.27 -1.60
C GLN A 8 -6.00 -8.78 -1.42
N ILE A 9 -5.54 -8.99 -0.17
CA ILE A 9 -4.22 -9.57 0.11
C ILE A 9 -4.10 -10.96 -0.50
N ARG A 10 -5.09 -11.82 -0.27
CA ARG A 10 -5.08 -13.20 -0.79
C ARG A 10 -5.01 -13.22 -2.31
N ARG A 11 -5.83 -12.39 -2.97
CA ARG A 11 -5.82 -12.22 -4.42
C ARG A 11 -4.44 -11.77 -4.91
N LEU A 12 -3.84 -10.76 -4.29
CA LEU A 12 -2.53 -10.25 -4.69
C LEU A 12 -1.42 -11.30 -4.52
N VAL A 13 -1.42 -12.05 -3.41
CA VAL A 13 -0.47 -13.14 -3.21
C VAL A 13 -0.59 -14.18 -4.32
N GLU A 14 -1.82 -14.56 -4.67
CA GLU A 14 -2.07 -15.49 -5.76
C GLU A 14 -1.59 -14.94 -7.10
N GLU A 15 -1.98 -13.72 -7.48
CA GLU A 15 -1.54 -13.06 -8.71
C GLU A 15 -0.01 -12.97 -8.79
N LEU A 16 0.64 -12.43 -7.75
CA LEU A 16 2.09 -12.21 -7.68
C LEU A 16 2.90 -13.52 -7.70
N SER A 17 2.33 -14.63 -7.23
CA SER A 17 2.99 -15.95 -7.25
C SER A 17 3.27 -16.45 -8.67
N HIS A 18 2.49 -16.00 -9.66
CA HIS A 18 2.63 -16.39 -11.07
C HIS A 18 3.73 -15.60 -11.80
N HIS A 19 4.17 -14.46 -11.27
CA HIS A 19 5.19 -13.63 -11.91
C HIS A 19 6.61 -14.11 -11.55
N ARG A 20 7.57 -13.92 -12.45
CA ARG A 20 8.98 -14.31 -12.26
C ARG A 20 9.92 -13.15 -11.89
N GLY A 21 9.37 -11.94 -11.74
CA GLY A 21 10.11 -10.72 -11.48
C GLY A 21 9.49 -9.88 -10.37
N TYR A 22 10.12 -8.74 -10.10
CA TYR A 22 9.59 -7.72 -9.20
C TYR A 22 8.30 -7.14 -9.77
N ARG A 23 7.38 -6.77 -8.88
CA ARG A 23 6.14 -6.08 -9.24
C ARG A 23 5.94 -4.89 -8.31
N THR A 24 5.49 -3.77 -8.88
CA THR A 24 5.18 -2.56 -8.11
C THR A 24 3.72 -2.57 -7.72
N LEU A 25 3.44 -2.31 -6.44
CA LEU A 25 2.09 -2.22 -5.88
C LEU A 25 1.61 -0.78 -5.89
N TRP A 26 0.37 -0.60 -6.36
CA TRP A 26 -0.26 0.70 -6.52
C TRP A 26 -1.61 0.73 -5.80
N LEU A 27 -1.91 1.84 -5.14
CA LEU A 27 -3.19 2.09 -4.48
C LEU A 27 -3.94 3.23 -5.19
N ASP A 28 -5.16 2.97 -5.64
CA ASP A 28 -6.02 4.02 -6.20
C ASP A 28 -6.73 4.84 -5.11
N ARG A 29 -7.39 5.92 -5.52
CA ARG A 29 -8.16 6.81 -4.61
C ARG A 29 -9.37 6.15 -3.95
N ARG A 30 -9.81 4.99 -4.45
CA ARG A 30 -10.97 4.22 -3.96
C ARG A 30 -10.54 3.11 -3.00
N GLY A 31 -9.24 2.96 -2.75
CA GLY A 31 -8.69 1.92 -1.89
C GLY A 31 -8.45 0.59 -2.61
N TYR A 32 -8.42 0.58 -3.94
CA TYR A 32 -8.12 -0.60 -4.73
C TYR A 32 -6.60 -0.77 -4.92
N LEU A 33 -6.10 -1.95 -4.58
CA LEU A 33 -4.70 -2.34 -4.82
C LEU A 33 -4.57 -3.13 -6.13
N CYS A 34 -3.57 -2.79 -6.92
CA CYS A 34 -3.13 -3.56 -8.09
C CYS A 34 -1.61 -3.64 -8.17
N HIS A 35 -1.11 -4.35 -9.18
CA HIS A 35 0.32 -4.45 -9.45
C HIS A 35 0.68 -4.26 -10.93
N SER A 36 1.83 -3.66 -11.21
CA SER A 36 2.37 -3.41 -12.56
C SER A 36 3.82 -3.89 -12.68
N GLU A 37 4.41 -3.82 -13.87
CA GLU A 37 5.87 -3.94 -13.99
C GLU A 37 6.54 -2.74 -13.27
N PRO A 38 7.80 -2.86 -12.82
CA PRO A 38 8.50 -1.77 -12.14
C PRO A 38 8.70 -0.50 -12.99
N ASP A 39 8.73 -0.67 -14.31
CA ASP A 39 8.91 0.45 -15.25
C ASP A 39 7.59 1.18 -15.58
N ASP A 40 6.44 0.62 -15.17
CA ASP A 40 5.14 1.27 -15.33
C ASP A 40 4.93 2.33 -14.24
N ASP A 41 4.54 3.55 -14.62
CA ASP A 41 4.25 4.64 -13.68
C ASP A 41 2.75 5.01 -13.69
N TYR A 42 2.08 4.76 -12.56
CA TYR A 42 0.67 5.11 -12.36
C TYR A 42 0.44 6.34 -11.48
N GLU A 43 1.49 7.03 -11.01
CA GLU A 43 1.34 8.28 -10.23
C GLU A 43 0.67 9.36 -11.07
N SER A 44 1.05 9.45 -12.35
CA SER A 44 0.48 10.40 -13.32
C SER A 44 -1.03 10.26 -13.52
N VAL A 45 -1.58 9.06 -13.29
CA VAL A 45 -3.03 8.77 -13.36
C VAL A 45 -3.70 8.68 -11.99
N GLY A 46 -3.00 9.11 -10.94
CA GLY A 46 -3.56 9.34 -9.61
C GLY A 46 -3.52 8.15 -8.66
N PHE A 47 -2.72 7.12 -8.96
CA PHE A 47 -2.40 6.07 -8.00
C PHE A 47 -1.28 6.54 -7.06
N THR A 48 -1.18 5.91 -5.90
CA THR A 48 -0.04 6.08 -4.99
C THR A 48 0.84 4.84 -5.04
N TYR A 49 2.14 5.05 -5.19
CA TYR A 49 3.15 4.02 -4.99
C TYR A 49 3.10 3.46 -3.57
N VAL A 50 3.02 2.14 -3.43
CA VAL A 50 3.06 1.46 -2.13
C VAL A 50 4.45 0.87 -1.89
N THR A 51 4.90 -0.02 -2.78
CA THR A 51 6.19 -0.72 -2.69
C THR A 51 6.49 -1.49 -3.97
N THR A 52 7.69 -2.04 -4.10
CA THR A 52 8.06 -3.02 -5.13
C THR A 52 8.51 -4.31 -4.46
N VAL A 53 7.90 -5.44 -4.85
CA VAL A 53 8.00 -6.73 -4.15
C VAL A 53 8.35 -7.88 -5.10
N PHE A 54 8.93 -8.94 -4.56
CA PHE A 54 9.24 -10.16 -5.30
C PHE A 54 8.52 -11.35 -4.65
N ARG A 55 7.36 -11.73 -5.20
CA ARG A 55 6.53 -12.86 -4.73
C ARG A 55 6.28 -12.85 -3.21
N PRO A 56 5.67 -11.79 -2.66
CA PRO A 56 5.46 -11.70 -1.23
C PRO A 56 4.46 -12.74 -0.73
N GLY A 57 4.63 -13.18 0.52
CA GLY A 57 3.62 -13.95 1.24
C GLY A 57 2.48 -13.06 1.78
N ALA A 58 1.42 -13.69 2.30
CA ALA A 58 0.29 -12.96 2.88
C ALA A 58 0.68 -12.12 4.10
N ASP A 59 1.53 -12.66 4.98
CA ASP A 59 1.99 -11.95 6.19
C ASP A 59 2.87 -10.75 5.84
N GLU A 60 3.78 -10.92 4.90
CA GLU A 60 4.63 -9.85 4.38
C GLU A 60 3.79 -8.74 3.76
N LEU A 61 2.86 -9.09 2.88
CA LEU A 61 1.99 -8.11 2.23
C LEU A 61 1.07 -7.41 3.26
N GLY A 62 0.55 -8.14 4.25
CA GLY A 62 -0.21 -7.57 5.36
C GLY A 62 0.60 -6.55 6.18
N GLY A 63 1.85 -6.85 6.48
CA GLY A 63 2.75 -5.96 7.21
C GLY A 63 3.11 -4.69 6.42
N ILE A 64 3.38 -4.83 5.13
CA ILE A 64 3.64 -3.70 4.21
C ILE A 64 2.42 -2.78 4.17
N LEU A 65 1.23 -3.33 3.92
CA LEU A 65 0.00 -2.55 3.80
C LEU A 65 -0.39 -1.89 5.14
N GLY A 66 -0.26 -2.61 6.25
CA GLY A 66 -0.51 -2.06 7.59
C GLY A 66 0.39 -0.85 7.87
N SER A 67 1.69 -0.97 7.57
CA SER A 67 2.66 0.10 7.75
C SER A 67 2.36 1.30 6.85
N PHE A 68 2.03 1.05 5.58
CA PHE A 68 1.67 2.07 4.61
C PHE A 68 0.43 2.88 5.06
N PHE A 69 -0.65 2.20 5.46
CA PHE A 69 -1.87 2.88 5.91
C PHE A 69 -1.65 3.67 7.21
N ALA A 70 -0.88 3.13 8.16
CA ALA A 70 -0.54 3.83 9.39
C ALA A 70 0.34 5.08 9.15
N ALA A 71 1.20 5.07 8.13
CA ALA A 71 1.94 6.26 7.73
C ALA A 71 1.01 7.33 7.15
N ARG A 72 0.10 6.95 6.24
CA ARG A 72 -0.85 7.90 5.64
C ARG A 72 -1.84 8.50 6.62
N GLU A 73 -2.30 7.71 7.60
CA GLU A 73 -3.18 8.23 8.65
C GLU A 73 -2.48 9.34 9.45
N ARG A 74 -1.22 9.11 9.83
CA ARG A 74 -0.39 10.12 10.51
C ARG A 74 -0.15 11.37 9.65
N GLU A 75 0.18 11.21 8.38
CA GLU A 75 0.33 12.34 7.44
C GLU A 75 -0.97 13.14 7.33
N ARG A 76 -2.12 12.45 7.29
CA ARG A 76 -3.43 13.08 7.23
C ARG A 76 -3.72 13.85 8.53
N GLU A 77 -3.45 13.28 9.69
CA GLU A 77 -3.61 13.96 10.99
C GLU A 77 -2.76 15.24 11.06
N ILE A 78 -1.50 15.18 10.62
CA ILE A 78 -0.61 16.35 10.54
C ILE A 78 -1.19 17.40 9.57
N ALA A 79 -1.59 16.98 8.36
CA ALA A 79 -2.12 17.89 7.34
C ALA A 79 -3.44 18.56 7.75
N HIS A 80 -4.25 17.91 8.59
CA HIS A 80 -5.51 18.45 9.11
C HIS A 80 -5.34 19.20 10.45
N GLY A 81 -4.10 19.40 10.92
CA GLY A 81 -3.82 20.12 12.17
C GLY A 81 -4.34 19.42 13.43
N LEU A 82 -4.60 18.10 13.36
CA LEU A 82 -5.16 17.33 14.48
C LEU A 82 -4.09 16.87 15.49
N VAL A 83 -2.81 17.10 15.21
CA VAL A 83 -1.72 16.95 16.19
C VAL A 83 -1.43 18.33 16.78
N PRO A 84 -1.72 18.57 18.08
CA PRO A 84 -1.23 19.78 18.74
C PRO A 84 0.29 19.71 18.79
N LEU A 85 0.95 20.84 18.49
CA LEU A 85 2.35 21.11 18.81
C LEU A 85 2.61 20.87 20.30
N LEU A 86 2.88 19.63 20.70
CA LEU A 86 3.39 19.26 22.03
C LEU A 86 4.55 18.28 21.86
N ALA A 87 5.61 18.78 21.23
CA ALA A 87 6.95 18.24 21.35
C ALA A 87 7.94 19.39 21.54
N THR A 88 7.68 20.24 22.54
CA THR A 88 8.72 21.08 23.15
C THR A 88 8.33 21.35 24.60
N ALA A 89 8.83 20.51 25.50
CA ALA A 89 9.11 20.82 26.90
C ALA A 89 10.09 19.76 27.42
#